data_AF-A0A7W7T533-F1
#
_entry.id   AF-A0A7W7T533-F1
#
_cell.length_a   1.000
_cell.length_b   1.000
_cell.length_c   1.000
_cell.angle_alpha   90.00
_cell.angle_beta   90.00
_cell.angle_gamma   90.00
#
_symmetry.space_group_name_H-M   'P 1'
#
loop_
_entity.id
_entity.type
_entity.pdbx_description
1 polymer ?
#
loop_
_entity_poly.entity_id
_entity_poly.type
_entity_poly.pdbx_seq_one_letter_code
_entity_poly.pdbx_strand_id
1 'polypeptide(L)'
;MTDVDGSMKVFLTALECERDAVLAHLVDVETRSHGNGTVFDVGRSPSCPGFSIAVGCTGTGNLRSGTLTERALAMFSPSFTVFVGIAGGLKDHLELGDVVAASKTYAVHGGRSQDDGFRARPQSWEVPHVVEQVARRIKPAHWHGLLSDEGRALAPRAYLAPIASGEVVLNSRTSPLALQIDRNYNDAAAVEMESAGFASAAHANRGALVATVRGISDHADGDKEQADGQGSQETAAANAAAYALALTAALHVSEGHAAESARRRPELPGIRNTNVAKGRARVGQQIGVVLDGWPR
;
A
#
# COMPACT_ATOMS: atom_id res chain seq x y z
N MET A 1 27.97 13.35 -3.10
CA MET A 1 27.07 12.79 -2.08
C MET A 1 25.94 13.79 -1.94
N THR A 2 24.99 13.75 -2.85
CA THR A 2 23.87 14.70 -2.92
C THR A 2 22.82 14.24 -1.93
N ASP A 3 22.68 15.01 -0.84
CA ASP A 3 21.56 14.90 0.09
C ASP A 3 20.25 14.91 -0.70
N VAL A 4 19.53 13.80 -0.67
CA VAL A 4 18.11 13.77 -1.02
C VAL A 4 17.39 14.30 0.21
N ASP A 5 17.25 15.62 0.30
CA ASP A 5 16.65 16.36 1.42
C ASP A 5 15.11 16.21 1.48
N GLY A 6 14.61 15.00 1.30
CA GLY A 6 13.19 14.67 1.25
C GLY A 6 12.93 13.23 1.66
N SER A 7 11.77 13.00 2.29
CA SER A 7 11.32 11.65 2.65
C SER A 7 11.32 10.74 1.42
N MET A 8 11.88 9.53 1.52
CA MET A 8 11.92 8.58 0.39
C MET A 8 10.71 7.65 0.41
N LYS A 9 10.06 7.49 -0.73
CA LYS A 9 8.94 6.55 -0.94
C LYS A 9 9.32 5.57 -2.06
N VAL A 10 8.81 4.34 -1.99
CA VAL A 10 9.09 3.29 -2.99
C VAL A 10 7.80 2.81 -3.64
N PHE A 11 7.78 2.77 -4.96
CA PHE A 11 6.69 2.24 -5.77
C PHE A 11 7.22 1.03 -6.53
N LEU A 12 6.64 -0.14 -6.30
CA LEU A 12 6.97 -1.36 -7.04
C LEU A 12 5.84 -1.72 -7.96
N THR A 13 6.17 -2.16 -9.17
CA THR A 13 5.23 -2.59 -10.20
C THR A 13 5.65 -3.95 -10.74
N ALA A 14 4.78 -4.68 -11.42
CA ALA A 14 5.10 -5.96 -12.03
C ALA A 14 5.41 -5.82 -13.54
N LEU A 15 4.72 -4.91 -14.23
CA LEU A 15 4.77 -4.73 -15.68
C LEU A 15 5.34 -3.37 -16.09
N GLU A 16 5.75 -3.27 -17.36
CA GLU A 16 6.26 -2.02 -17.94
C GLU A 16 5.17 -0.95 -18.03
N CYS A 17 3.96 -1.28 -18.48
CA CYS A 17 2.84 -0.33 -18.52
C CYS A 17 2.48 0.21 -17.13
N GLU A 18 2.59 -0.61 -16.09
CA GLU A 18 2.37 -0.19 -14.70
C GLU A 18 3.49 0.74 -14.21
N ARG A 19 4.75 0.44 -14.54
CA ARG A 19 5.89 1.34 -14.25
C ARG A 19 5.70 2.67 -14.96
N ASP A 20 5.40 2.63 -16.25
CA ASP A 20 5.29 3.80 -17.10
C ASP A 20 4.12 4.70 -16.65
N ALA A 21 3.02 4.10 -16.17
CA ALA A 21 1.92 4.84 -15.54
C ALA A 21 2.36 5.61 -14.30
N VAL A 22 3.23 5.05 -13.45
CA VAL A 22 3.80 5.78 -12.30
C VAL A 22 4.76 6.87 -12.77
N LEU A 23 5.64 6.57 -13.72
CA LEU A 23 6.65 7.50 -14.24
C LEU A 23 6.02 8.71 -14.95
N ALA A 24 4.84 8.57 -15.56
CA ALA A 24 4.09 9.66 -16.17
C ALA A 24 3.76 10.80 -15.19
N HIS A 25 3.81 10.54 -13.88
CA HIS A 25 3.58 11.53 -12.82
C HIS A 25 4.86 12.09 -12.19
N LEU A 26 6.04 11.71 -12.69
CA LEU A 26 7.33 12.11 -12.14
C LEU A 26 8.08 13.04 -13.10
N VAL A 27 8.84 13.96 -12.51
CA VAL A 27 9.81 14.82 -13.20
C VAL A 27 11.21 14.60 -12.62
N ASP A 28 12.22 15.10 -13.32
CA ASP A 28 13.64 14.96 -12.94
C ASP A 28 14.04 13.51 -12.65
N VAL A 29 13.58 12.60 -13.52
CA VAL A 29 13.77 11.15 -13.33
C VAL A 29 15.22 10.77 -13.64
N GLU A 30 15.87 10.17 -12.66
CA GLU A 30 17.23 9.64 -12.76
C GLU A 30 17.25 8.14 -12.48
N THR A 31 17.99 7.40 -13.29
CA THR A 31 18.20 5.97 -13.07
C THR A 31 19.21 5.72 -11.95
N ARG A 32 18.84 4.90 -10.96
CA ARG A 32 19.70 4.44 -9.87
C ARG A 32 19.81 2.92 -9.86
N SER A 33 21.04 2.43 -9.95
CA SER A 33 21.33 1.00 -9.93
C SER A 33 21.76 0.53 -8.55
N HIS A 34 21.15 -0.55 -8.08
CA HIS A 34 21.64 -1.34 -6.94
C HIS A 34 22.91 -2.10 -7.36
N GLY A 35 23.86 -2.31 -6.44
CA GLY A 35 25.12 -3.01 -6.73
C GLY A 35 24.98 -4.44 -7.27
N ASN A 36 23.83 -5.07 -7.03
CA ASN A 36 23.47 -6.40 -7.55
C ASN A 36 22.65 -6.36 -8.87
N GLY A 37 22.63 -5.22 -9.57
CA GLY A 37 22.09 -5.10 -10.93
C GLY A 37 20.61 -4.74 -11.07
N THR A 38 19.85 -4.61 -9.98
CA THR A 38 18.48 -4.06 -10.05
C THR A 38 18.52 -2.56 -10.30
N VAL A 39 17.67 -2.09 -11.21
CA VAL A 39 17.59 -0.69 -11.61
C VAL A 39 16.27 -0.10 -11.10
N PHE A 40 16.34 1.12 -10.59
CA PHE A 40 15.20 1.92 -10.15
C PHE A 40 15.23 3.27 -10.85
N ASP A 41 14.07 3.81 -11.15
CA ASP A 41 13.92 5.18 -11.64
C ASP A 41 13.49 6.07 -10.47
N VAL A 42 14.25 7.13 -10.19
CA VAL A 42 14.00 8.00 -9.04
C VAL A 42 13.63 9.39 -9.53
N GLY A 43 12.44 9.85 -9.17
CA GLY A 43 11.94 11.16 -9.57
C GLY A 43 11.17 11.86 -8.45
N ARG A 44 10.59 13.00 -8.80
CA ARG A 44 9.76 13.81 -7.91
C ARG A 44 8.38 13.98 -8.52
N SER A 45 7.32 13.96 -7.71
CA SER A 45 5.99 14.28 -8.20
C SER A 45 5.77 15.80 -8.13
N PRO A 46 5.50 16.49 -9.25
CA PRO A 46 5.19 17.93 -9.22
C PRO A 46 3.87 18.20 -8.51
N SER A 47 2.92 17.25 -8.56
CA SER A 47 1.62 17.35 -7.91
C SER A 47 1.69 17.19 -6.39
N CYS A 48 2.76 16.60 -5.86
CA CYS A 48 2.93 16.27 -4.45
C CYS A 48 4.38 16.51 -4.01
N PRO A 49 4.79 17.77 -3.79
CA PRO A 49 6.15 18.09 -3.37
C PRO A 49 6.45 17.59 -1.95
N GLY A 50 7.74 17.46 -1.61
CA GLY A 50 8.22 17.11 -0.25
C GLY A 50 8.79 15.71 -0.09
N PHE A 51 8.72 14.88 -1.13
CA PHE A 51 9.32 13.54 -1.14
C PHE A 51 9.81 13.13 -2.54
N SER A 52 10.71 12.15 -2.58
CA SER A 52 11.14 11.47 -3.81
C SER A 52 10.52 10.10 -3.89
N ILE A 53 10.26 9.63 -5.11
CA ILE A 53 9.72 8.30 -5.38
C ILE A 53 10.76 7.50 -6.15
N ALA A 54 11.16 6.36 -5.61
CA ALA A 54 11.90 5.34 -6.34
C ALA A 54 10.92 4.31 -6.91
N VAL A 55 10.94 4.12 -8.24
CA VAL A 55 10.07 3.20 -8.97
C VAL A 55 10.89 1.99 -9.41
N GLY A 56 10.41 0.78 -9.13
CA GLY A 56 11.05 -0.47 -9.57
C GLY A 56 10.05 -1.41 -10.23
N CYS A 57 10.40 -1.92 -11.41
CA CYS A 57 9.62 -2.97 -12.08
C CYS A 57 10.16 -4.34 -11.66
N THR A 58 9.36 -5.09 -10.91
CA THR A 58 9.75 -6.38 -10.37
C THR A 58 9.64 -7.50 -11.38
N GLY A 59 8.74 -7.43 -12.36
CA GLY A 59 8.26 -8.63 -13.04
C GLY A 59 7.21 -9.36 -12.21
N THR A 60 6.59 -10.38 -12.82
CA THR A 60 5.44 -11.10 -12.25
C THR A 60 5.84 -12.17 -11.23
N GLY A 61 4.89 -12.51 -10.35
CA GLY A 61 5.00 -13.60 -9.37
C GLY A 61 5.55 -13.18 -7.99
N ASN A 62 5.07 -13.87 -6.94
CA ASN A 62 5.32 -13.45 -5.55
C ASN A 62 6.79 -13.63 -5.12
N LEU A 63 7.48 -14.64 -5.65
CA LEU A 63 8.89 -14.87 -5.30
C LEU A 63 9.77 -13.69 -5.72
N ARG A 64 9.53 -13.17 -6.93
CA ARG A 64 10.32 -12.09 -7.49
C ARG A 64 9.95 -10.76 -6.83
N SER A 65 8.65 -10.48 -6.68
CA SER A 65 8.19 -9.26 -6.00
C SER A 65 8.70 -9.18 -4.57
N GLY A 66 8.66 -10.27 -3.79
CA GLY A 66 9.21 -10.30 -2.43
C GLY A 66 10.72 -10.03 -2.38
N THR A 67 11.49 -10.68 -3.26
CA THR A 67 12.95 -10.48 -3.35
C THR A 67 13.33 -9.03 -3.67
N LEU A 68 12.62 -8.42 -4.62
CA LEU A 68 12.88 -7.05 -5.05
C LEU A 68 12.34 -6.01 -4.06
N THR A 69 11.29 -6.35 -3.32
CA THR A 69 10.81 -5.55 -2.19
C THR A 69 11.88 -5.41 -1.13
N GLU A 70 12.46 -6.53 -0.67
CA GLU A 70 13.55 -6.49 0.31
C GLU A 70 14.72 -5.63 -0.16
N ARG A 71 15.11 -5.79 -1.43
CA ARG A 71 16.19 -5.00 -2.03
C ARG A 71 15.87 -3.51 -2.06
N ALA A 72 14.66 -3.14 -2.46
CA ALA A 72 14.24 -1.74 -2.50
C ALA A 72 14.20 -1.14 -1.09
N LEU A 73 13.68 -1.88 -0.10
CA LEU A 73 13.65 -1.44 1.29
C LEU A 73 15.06 -1.24 1.86
N ALA A 74 15.96 -2.18 1.63
CA ALA A 74 17.36 -2.07 2.07
C ALA A 74 18.09 -0.91 1.38
N MET A 75 17.85 -0.69 0.09
CA MET A 75 18.51 0.37 -0.69
C MET A 75 18.04 1.77 -0.33
N PHE A 76 16.74 1.95 -0.12
CA PHE A 76 16.12 3.28 0.00
C PHE A 76 15.66 3.64 1.41
N SER A 77 15.54 2.66 2.32
CA SER A 77 14.98 2.86 3.67
C SER A 77 13.72 3.75 3.67
N PRO A 78 12.71 3.45 2.83
CA PRO A 78 11.59 4.35 2.63
C PRO A 78 10.70 4.41 3.86
N SER A 79 9.98 5.54 4.02
CA SER A 79 8.94 5.65 5.04
C SER A 79 7.60 5.05 4.61
N PHE A 80 7.37 4.93 3.29
CA PHE A 80 6.22 4.25 2.71
C PHE A 80 6.62 3.51 1.43
N THR A 81 6.11 2.29 1.28
CA THR A 81 6.24 1.46 0.08
C THR A 81 4.87 1.01 -0.41
N VAL A 82 4.65 1.05 -1.72
CA VAL A 82 3.39 0.62 -2.33
C VAL A 82 3.65 -0.28 -3.54
N PHE A 83 2.90 -1.36 -3.66
CA PHE A 83 2.84 -2.14 -4.88
C PHE A 83 1.67 -1.66 -5.74
N VAL A 84 1.97 -1.14 -6.92
CA VAL A 84 1.02 -0.57 -7.86
C VAL A 84 0.95 -1.44 -9.10
N GLY A 85 -0.25 -1.79 -9.55
CA GLY A 85 -0.40 -2.48 -10.82
C GLY A 85 -1.84 -2.79 -11.16
N ILE A 86 -2.06 -3.78 -12.02
CA ILE A 86 -3.38 -4.22 -12.46
C ILE A 86 -3.81 -5.53 -11.79
N ALA A 87 -5.11 -5.82 -11.82
CA ALA A 87 -5.70 -7.04 -11.28
C ALA A 87 -7.01 -7.39 -12.01
N GLY A 88 -7.40 -8.67 -11.90
CA GLY A 88 -8.73 -9.12 -12.32
C GLY A 88 -9.77 -8.88 -11.23
N GLY A 89 -10.94 -8.35 -11.59
CA GLY A 89 -12.06 -8.12 -10.69
C GLY A 89 -12.84 -9.40 -10.39
N LEU A 90 -13.05 -9.70 -9.10
CA LEU A 90 -13.78 -10.89 -8.63
C LEU A 90 -15.25 -10.61 -8.31
N LYS A 91 -15.68 -9.35 -8.32
CA LYS A 91 -17.04 -8.93 -7.96
C LYS A 91 -17.75 -8.25 -9.11
N ASP A 92 -19.03 -8.56 -9.25
CA ASP A 92 -19.87 -8.08 -10.37
C ASP A 92 -20.10 -6.57 -10.37
N HIS A 93 -19.87 -5.90 -9.24
CA HIS A 93 -20.02 -4.44 -9.12
C HIS A 93 -18.73 -3.66 -9.46
N LEU A 94 -17.63 -4.35 -9.77
CA LEU A 94 -16.38 -3.71 -10.18
C LEU A 94 -16.40 -3.48 -11.68
N GLU A 95 -16.07 -2.28 -12.10
CA GLU A 95 -15.94 -1.90 -13.50
C GLU A 95 -14.47 -1.84 -13.92
N LEU A 96 -14.20 -1.97 -15.22
CA LEU A 96 -12.85 -1.79 -15.74
C LEU A 96 -12.35 -0.37 -15.45
N GLY A 97 -11.13 -0.26 -14.96
CA GLY A 97 -10.55 1.00 -14.50
C GLY A 97 -10.88 1.38 -13.05
N ASP A 98 -11.79 0.67 -12.36
CA ASP A 98 -11.95 0.83 -10.92
C ASP A 98 -10.62 0.49 -10.19
N VAL A 99 -10.43 1.06 -9.01
CA VAL A 99 -9.23 0.86 -8.20
C VAL A 99 -9.60 0.12 -6.91
N VAL A 100 -8.82 -0.91 -6.57
CA VAL A 100 -8.89 -1.61 -5.29
C VAL A 100 -7.59 -1.35 -4.53
N ALA A 101 -7.67 -0.60 -3.44
CA ALA A 101 -6.64 -0.55 -2.41
C ALA A 101 -6.84 -1.74 -1.47
N ALA A 102 -5.78 -2.51 -1.22
CA ALA A 102 -5.88 -3.69 -0.37
C ALA A 102 -6.13 -3.27 1.10
N SER A 103 -7.25 -3.72 1.67
CA SER A 103 -7.42 -3.74 3.14
C SER A 103 -6.55 -4.81 3.78
N LYS A 104 -6.41 -5.94 3.08
CA LYS A 104 -5.50 -7.04 3.36
C LYS A 104 -5.20 -7.80 2.08
N THR A 105 -4.08 -8.49 2.08
CA THR A 105 -3.66 -9.35 0.96
C THR A 105 -3.62 -10.80 1.42
N TYR A 106 -4.25 -11.70 0.66
CA TYR A 106 -4.19 -13.15 0.88
C TYR A 106 -3.15 -13.82 0.00
N ALA A 107 -2.40 -14.79 0.53
CA ALA A 107 -1.72 -15.81 -0.27
C ALA A 107 -2.66 -17.00 -0.49
N VAL A 108 -3.07 -17.24 -1.74
CA VAL A 108 -4.13 -18.23 -2.03
C VAL A 108 -3.64 -19.67 -2.20
N HIS A 109 -2.32 -19.88 -2.35
CA HIS A 109 -1.75 -21.21 -2.64
C HIS A 109 -1.43 -22.05 -1.41
N GLY A 110 -1.46 -21.47 -0.21
CA GLY A 110 -1.19 -22.19 1.04
C GLY A 110 -2.30 -23.18 1.38
N GLY A 111 -1.99 -24.48 1.52
CA GLY A 111 -2.98 -25.48 1.92
C GLY A 111 -2.49 -26.92 1.84
N ARG A 112 -3.43 -27.86 2.00
CA ARG A 112 -3.21 -29.30 1.83
C ARG A 112 -4.09 -29.81 0.69
N SER A 113 -3.47 -30.50 -0.27
CA SER A 113 -4.19 -31.24 -1.33
C SER A 113 -4.34 -32.70 -0.90
N GLN A 114 -5.56 -33.22 -0.99
CA GLN A 114 -5.92 -34.59 -0.59
C GLN A 114 -7.16 -35.06 -1.38
N ASP A 115 -7.54 -36.33 -1.22
CA ASP A 115 -8.57 -36.99 -2.04
C ASP A 115 -9.95 -36.30 -2.04
N ASP A 116 -10.31 -35.63 -0.94
CA ASP A 116 -11.57 -34.87 -0.81
C ASP A 116 -11.44 -33.39 -1.22
N GLY A 117 -10.29 -32.98 -1.76
CA GLY A 117 -10.03 -31.66 -2.34
C GLY A 117 -8.98 -30.83 -1.59
N PHE A 118 -8.90 -29.54 -1.96
CA PHE A 118 -7.96 -28.59 -1.38
C PHE A 118 -8.49 -27.97 -0.08
N ARG A 119 -7.73 -28.13 1.00
CA ARG A 119 -7.97 -27.50 2.30
C ARG A 119 -7.06 -26.29 2.48
N ALA A 120 -7.62 -25.10 2.28
CA ALA A 120 -6.89 -23.84 2.35
C ALA A 120 -6.30 -23.60 3.76
N ARG A 121 -5.09 -23.05 3.78
CA ARG A 121 -4.39 -22.54 4.96
C ARG A 121 -3.89 -21.13 4.62
N PRO A 122 -4.82 -20.15 4.57
CA PRO A 122 -4.48 -18.78 4.18
C PRO A 122 -3.37 -18.20 5.04
N GLN A 123 -2.47 -17.47 4.40
CA GLN A 123 -1.75 -16.39 5.06
C GLN A 123 -2.33 -15.07 4.59
N SER A 124 -2.39 -14.10 5.48
CA SER A 124 -2.89 -12.77 5.17
C SER A 124 -2.04 -11.70 5.84
N TRP A 125 -1.91 -10.57 5.16
CA TRP A 125 -1.25 -9.38 5.67
C TRP A 125 -2.22 -8.21 5.62
N GLU A 126 -2.59 -7.68 6.79
CA GLU A 126 -3.46 -6.51 6.93
C GLU A 126 -2.68 -5.24 6.60
N VAL A 127 -3.31 -4.29 5.93
CA VAL A 127 -2.70 -2.98 5.69
C VAL A 127 -2.53 -2.26 7.05
N PRO A 128 -1.44 -1.51 7.30
CA PRO A 128 -1.27 -0.79 8.55
C PRO A 128 -2.44 0.16 8.81
N HIS A 129 -2.91 0.22 10.07
CA HIS A 129 -4.12 0.97 10.42
C HIS A 129 -4.08 2.44 9.97
N VAL A 130 -2.93 3.11 10.05
CA VAL A 130 -2.80 4.50 9.56
C VAL A 130 -3.05 4.61 8.04
N VAL A 131 -2.55 3.65 7.26
CA VAL A 131 -2.75 3.58 5.81
C VAL A 131 -4.21 3.29 5.51
N GLU A 132 -4.82 2.34 6.24
CA GLU A 132 -6.25 2.04 6.15
C GLU A 132 -7.11 3.30 6.38
N GLN A 133 -6.86 4.03 7.47
CA GLN A 133 -7.63 5.23 7.85
C GLN A 133 -7.49 6.35 6.82
N VAL A 134 -6.30 6.53 6.26
CA VAL A 134 -6.07 7.52 5.20
C VAL A 134 -6.77 7.10 3.92
N ALA A 135 -6.63 5.84 3.49
CA ALA A 135 -7.28 5.30 2.29
C ALA A 135 -8.81 5.46 2.33
N ARG A 136 -9.45 5.20 3.48
CA ARG A 136 -10.91 5.40 3.67
C ARG A 136 -11.39 6.83 3.42
N ARG A 137 -10.49 7.82 3.52
CA ARG A 137 -10.81 9.25 3.36
C ARG A 137 -10.47 9.78 1.97
N ILE A 138 -9.84 8.98 1.12
CA ILE A 138 -9.55 9.38 -0.25
C ILE A 138 -10.87 9.44 -1.03
N LYS A 139 -11.14 10.61 -1.60
CA LYS A 139 -12.31 10.89 -2.43
C LYS A 139 -11.86 11.01 -3.89
N PRO A 140 -12.78 10.85 -4.85
CA PRO A 140 -12.52 11.10 -6.28
C PRO A 140 -11.74 12.39 -6.55
N ALA A 141 -12.12 13.49 -5.88
CA ALA A 141 -11.47 14.79 -6.03
C ALA A 141 -9.96 14.82 -5.69
N HIS A 142 -9.44 13.84 -4.93
CA HIS A 142 -8.02 13.78 -4.57
C HIS A 142 -7.14 13.15 -5.66
N TRP A 143 -7.71 12.35 -6.57
CA TRP A 143 -6.93 11.57 -7.53
C TRP A 143 -7.44 11.64 -8.98
N HIS A 144 -8.74 11.92 -9.20
CA HIS A 144 -9.28 12.16 -10.55
C HIS A 144 -8.61 13.34 -11.26
N GLY A 145 -8.09 14.31 -10.48
CA GLY A 145 -7.29 15.42 -11.00
C GLY A 145 -6.00 14.99 -11.71
N LEU A 146 -5.49 13.80 -11.39
CA LEU A 146 -4.28 13.21 -11.96
C LEU A 146 -4.57 12.36 -13.21
N LEU A 147 -5.84 12.07 -13.49
CA LEU A 147 -6.24 11.30 -14.67
C LEU A 147 -6.32 12.20 -15.92
N SER A 148 -6.19 11.58 -17.10
CA SER A 148 -6.55 12.22 -18.36
C SER A 148 -8.02 12.60 -18.38
N ASP A 149 -8.43 13.47 -19.31
CA ASP A 149 -9.82 13.88 -19.43
C ASP A 149 -10.73 12.68 -19.77
N GLU A 150 -10.25 11.77 -20.62
CA GLU A 150 -10.95 10.52 -20.95
C GLU A 150 -11.08 9.61 -19.74
N GLY A 151 -9.98 9.38 -18.99
CA GLY A 151 -9.99 8.56 -17.79
C GLY A 151 -10.90 9.13 -16.70
N ARG A 152 -10.94 10.46 -16.57
CA ARG A 152 -11.83 11.15 -15.63
C ARG A 152 -13.31 11.04 -16.04
N ALA A 153 -13.60 11.04 -17.34
CA ALA A 153 -14.97 10.90 -17.84
C ALA A 153 -15.59 9.54 -17.51
N LEU A 154 -14.77 8.49 -17.35
CA LEU A 154 -15.19 7.18 -16.88
C LEU A 154 -15.60 7.17 -15.38
N ALA A 155 -15.27 8.23 -14.64
CA ALA A 155 -15.56 8.40 -13.23
C ALA A 155 -15.21 7.15 -12.35
N PRO A 156 -13.98 6.60 -12.49
CA PRO A 156 -13.62 5.35 -11.83
C PRO A 156 -13.71 5.46 -10.31
N ARG A 157 -14.13 4.38 -9.66
CA ARG A 157 -14.32 4.31 -8.22
C ARG A 157 -13.12 3.65 -7.55
N ALA A 158 -12.91 3.99 -6.28
CA ALA A 158 -11.90 3.36 -5.45
C ALA A 158 -12.55 2.60 -4.29
N TYR A 159 -12.11 1.36 -4.06
CA TYR A 159 -12.58 0.49 -3.01
C TYR A 159 -11.42 0.11 -2.09
N LEU A 160 -11.70 0.05 -0.79
CA LEU A 160 -10.79 -0.56 0.18
C LEU A 160 -11.32 -1.96 0.50
N ALA A 161 -10.69 -2.98 -0.08
CA ALA A 161 -11.18 -4.36 0.00
C ALA A 161 -10.03 -5.38 -0.04
N PRO A 162 -10.24 -6.65 0.35
CA PRO A 162 -9.19 -7.67 0.29
C PRO A 162 -8.78 -8.01 -1.14
N ILE A 163 -7.50 -8.37 -1.33
CA ILE A 163 -6.95 -8.83 -2.63
C ILE A 163 -6.39 -10.25 -2.48
N ALA A 164 -6.71 -11.12 -3.43
CA ALA A 164 -6.20 -12.48 -3.53
C ALA A 164 -4.93 -12.51 -4.40
N SER A 165 -3.84 -13.06 -3.88
CA SER A 165 -2.54 -13.12 -4.56
C SER A 165 -2.06 -14.55 -4.75
N GLY A 166 -1.66 -14.91 -5.96
CA GLY A 166 -1.11 -16.24 -6.28
C GLY A 166 -0.15 -16.26 -7.47
N GLU A 167 0.33 -17.43 -7.89
CA GLU A 167 1.24 -17.59 -9.04
C GLU A 167 0.53 -17.88 -10.39
N VAL A 168 -0.80 -17.84 -10.44
CA VAL A 168 -1.58 -18.28 -11.60
C VAL A 168 -2.49 -17.16 -12.06
N VAL A 169 -2.43 -16.81 -13.34
CA VAL A 169 -3.39 -15.91 -13.97
C VAL A 169 -4.77 -16.57 -13.95
N LEU A 170 -5.71 -15.97 -13.23
CA LEU A 170 -7.08 -16.44 -13.21
C LEU A 170 -7.84 -15.88 -14.42
N ASN A 171 -8.23 -16.75 -15.35
CA ASN A 171 -9.01 -16.37 -16.53
C ASN A 171 -10.20 -17.33 -16.72
N SER A 172 -10.95 -17.59 -15.64
CA SER A 172 -12.12 -18.48 -15.64
C SER A 172 -12.84 -18.37 -14.31
N ARG A 173 -14.18 -18.25 -14.32
CA ARG A 173 -15.01 -18.30 -13.11
C ARG A 173 -15.28 -19.70 -12.55
N THR A 174 -14.97 -20.76 -13.32
CA THR A 174 -15.34 -22.14 -12.97
C THR A 174 -14.15 -23.07 -12.82
N SER A 175 -12.93 -22.58 -13.08
CA SER A 175 -11.70 -23.34 -12.85
C SER A 175 -11.56 -23.76 -11.38
N PRO A 176 -10.81 -24.83 -11.06
CA PRO A 176 -10.55 -25.23 -9.68
C PRO A 176 -10.01 -24.10 -8.80
N LEU A 177 -9.18 -23.21 -9.37
CA LEU A 177 -8.64 -22.04 -8.67
C LEU A 177 -9.73 -20.99 -8.40
N ALA A 178 -10.60 -20.68 -9.37
CA ALA A 178 -11.72 -19.77 -9.14
C ALA A 178 -12.66 -20.28 -8.05
N LEU A 179 -13.03 -21.55 -8.11
CA LEU A 179 -13.87 -22.18 -7.09
C LEU A 179 -13.19 -22.18 -5.70
N GLN A 180 -11.87 -22.34 -5.65
CA GLN A 180 -11.11 -22.22 -4.41
C GLN A 180 -11.10 -20.78 -3.87
N ILE A 181 -10.89 -19.78 -4.73
CA ILE A 181 -10.91 -18.36 -4.35
C ILE A 181 -12.30 -17.98 -3.85
N ASP A 182 -13.34 -18.31 -4.61
CA ASP A 182 -14.72 -18.05 -4.23
C ASP A 182 -15.10 -18.74 -2.91
N ARG A 183 -14.72 -20.00 -2.69
CA ARG A 183 -15.08 -20.73 -1.47
C ARG A 183 -14.35 -20.25 -0.22
N ASN A 184 -13.05 -19.95 -0.32
CA ASN A 184 -12.19 -19.75 0.86
C ASN A 184 -11.77 -18.29 1.09
N TYR A 185 -11.93 -17.43 0.08
CA TYR A 185 -11.49 -16.03 0.07
C TYR A 185 -12.59 -15.15 -0.53
N ASN A 186 -13.84 -15.47 -0.20
CA ASN A 186 -15.02 -14.88 -0.83
C ASN A 186 -15.15 -13.36 -0.59
N ASP A 187 -14.39 -12.79 0.34
CA ASP A 187 -14.31 -11.35 0.60
C ASP A 187 -13.31 -10.64 -0.33
N ALA A 188 -12.47 -11.37 -1.07
CA ALA A 188 -11.54 -10.78 -2.04
C ALA A 188 -12.28 -10.09 -3.18
N ALA A 189 -11.94 -8.83 -3.42
CA ALA A 189 -12.49 -8.02 -4.49
C ALA A 189 -11.72 -8.19 -5.81
N ALA A 190 -10.42 -8.46 -5.74
CA ALA A 190 -9.55 -8.60 -6.90
C ALA A 190 -8.55 -9.76 -6.74
N VAL A 191 -8.02 -10.24 -7.87
CA VAL A 191 -6.99 -11.28 -7.95
C VAL A 191 -5.80 -10.83 -8.79
N GLU A 192 -4.58 -11.08 -8.31
CA GLU A 192 -3.31 -10.70 -8.95
C GLU A 192 -2.17 -11.65 -8.55
N MET A 193 -0.92 -11.31 -8.92
CA MET A 193 0.19 -12.26 -8.85
C MET A 193 1.41 -11.87 -8.00
N GLU A 194 1.44 -10.72 -7.33
CA GLU A 194 2.67 -10.21 -6.69
C GLU A 194 2.52 -9.77 -5.24
N SER A 195 1.31 -9.44 -4.81
CA SER A 195 1.09 -8.70 -3.57
C SER A 195 1.36 -9.52 -2.32
N ALA A 196 1.22 -10.85 -2.35
CA ALA A 196 1.58 -11.68 -1.20
C ALA A 196 3.10 -11.69 -0.98
N GLY A 197 3.89 -11.75 -2.05
CA GLY A 197 5.35 -11.67 -2.00
C GLY A 197 5.84 -10.32 -1.48
N PHE A 198 5.30 -9.25 -2.06
CA PHE A 198 5.53 -7.88 -1.63
C PHE A 198 5.15 -7.69 -0.15
N ALA A 199 3.92 -8.06 0.24
CA ALA A 199 3.43 -7.87 1.59
C ALA A 199 4.24 -8.68 2.60
N SER A 200 4.61 -9.93 2.28
CA SER A 200 5.46 -10.76 3.13
C SER A 200 6.80 -10.09 3.42
N ALA A 201 7.51 -9.62 2.38
CA ALA A 201 8.79 -8.94 2.54
C ALA A 201 8.64 -7.59 3.29
N ALA A 202 7.65 -6.79 2.93
CA ALA A 202 7.41 -5.50 3.57
C ALA A 202 7.06 -5.63 5.06
N HIS A 203 6.22 -6.60 5.45
CA HIS A 203 5.85 -6.81 6.84
C HIS A 203 6.97 -7.40 7.70
N ALA A 204 7.92 -8.13 7.08
CA ALA A 204 9.12 -8.57 7.76
C ALA A 204 10.05 -7.38 8.14
N ASN A 205 9.89 -6.24 7.47
CA ASN A 205 10.66 -5.02 7.69
C ASN A 205 9.89 -4.02 8.54
N ARG A 206 10.50 -3.54 9.64
CA ARG A 206 9.85 -2.59 10.56
C ARG A 206 10.01 -1.11 10.17
N GLY A 207 10.46 -0.81 8.96
CA GLY A 207 10.89 0.53 8.55
C GLY A 207 9.89 1.36 7.75
N ALA A 208 8.96 0.72 7.04
CA ALA A 208 8.08 1.39 6.09
C ALA A 208 6.60 1.05 6.32
N LEU A 209 5.72 2.03 6.16
CA LEU A 209 4.31 1.76 5.92
C LEU A 209 4.16 1.06 4.56
N VAL A 210 3.16 0.18 4.44
CA VAL A 210 2.97 -0.67 3.26
C VAL A 210 1.55 -0.54 2.71
N ALA A 211 1.39 -0.54 1.38
CA ALA A 211 0.09 -0.63 0.72
C ALA A 211 0.17 -1.43 -0.58
N THR A 212 -0.97 -1.96 -1.02
CA THR A 212 -1.15 -2.50 -2.38
C THR A 212 -2.30 -1.75 -3.02
N VAL A 213 -2.12 -1.31 -4.26
CA VAL A 213 -3.14 -0.61 -5.07
C VAL A 213 -3.22 -1.27 -6.43
N ARG A 214 -4.41 -1.74 -6.81
CA ARG A 214 -4.64 -2.43 -8.08
C ARG A 214 -5.74 -1.77 -8.88
N GLY A 215 -5.51 -1.49 -10.16
CA GLY A 215 -6.54 -1.12 -11.12
C GLY A 215 -7.17 -2.38 -11.74
N ILE A 216 -8.48 -2.38 -11.95
CA ILE A 216 -9.18 -3.52 -12.55
C ILE A 216 -9.01 -3.49 -14.07
N SER A 217 -8.26 -4.45 -14.62
CA SER A 217 -8.01 -4.59 -16.06
C SER A 217 -8.94 -5.57 -16.76
N ASP A 218 -9.45 -6.57 -16.04
CA ASP A 218 -10.32 -7.61 -16.55
C ASP A 218 -11.23 -8.16 -15.44
N HIS A 219 -12.14 -9.06 -15.77
CA HIS A 219 -13.07 -9.68 -14.82
C HIS A 219 -12.71 -11.14 -14.46
N ALA A 220 -11.48 -11.59 -14.75
CA ALA A 220 -10.99 -12.93 -14.44
C ALA A 220 -11.93 -14.09 -14.85
N ASP A 221 -12.69 -13.90 -15.92
CA ASP A 221 -13.82 -14.76 -16.32
C ASP A 221 -13.60 -15.57 -17.59
N GLY A 222 -12.58 -15.26 -18.38
CA GLY A 222 -12.28 -15.91 -19.64
C GLY A 222 -11.99 -14.92 -20.77
N ASP A 223 -12.48 -13.68 -20.65
CA ASP A 223 -12.46 -12.69 -21.74
C ASP A 223 -11.25 -11.74 -21.70
N LYS A 224 -10.20 -12.13 -20.97
CA LYS A 224 -9.00 -11.29 -20.78
C LYS A 224 -8.36 -10.81 -22.08
N GLU A 225 -8.22 -11.68 -23.09
CA GLU A 225 -7.60 -11.31 -24.37
C GLU A 225 -8.38 -10.18 -25.09
N GLN A 226 -9.71 -10.16 -24.94
CA GLN A 226 -10.55 -9.11 -25.51
C GLN A 226 -10.41 -7.80 -24.73
N ALA A 227 -10.35 -7.87 -23.40
CA ALA A 227 -10.13 -6.71 -22.54
C ALA A 227 -8.75 -6.08 -22.79
N ASP A 228 -7.70 -6.90 -22.90
CA ASP A 228 -6.33 -6.45 -23.14
C ASP A 228 -6.21 -5.74 -24.50
N GLY A 229 -6.86 -6.27 -25.54
CA GLY A 229 -6.88 -5.66 -26.88
C GLY A 229 -7.58 -4.29 -26.96
N GLN A 230 -8.27 -3.86 -25.90
CA GLN A 230 -9.01 -2.59 -25.84
C GLN A 230 -8.30 -1.51 -24.99
N GLY A 231 -7.08 -1.75 -24.50
CA GLY A 231 -6.33 -0.77 -23.70
C GLY A 231 -6.77 -0.64 -22.24
N SER A 232 -7.46 -1.66 -21.73
CA SER A 232 -7.93 -1.72 -20.34
C SER A 232 -6.77 -1.75 -19.33
N GLN A 233 -5.64 -2.38 -19.70
CA GLN A 233 -4.46 -2.46 -18.83
C GLN A 233 -3.84 -1.09 -18.58
N GLU A 234 -3.66 -0.28 -19.62
CA GLU A 234 -3.11 1.07 -19.52
C GLU A 234 -4.03 1.97 -18.70
N THR A 235 -5.35 1.88 -18.92
CA THR A 235 -6.34 2.64 -18.16
C THR A 235 -6.32 2.24 -16.68
N ALA A 236 -6.33 0.94 -16.39
CA ALA A 236 -6.26 0.42 -15.04
C ALA A 236 -4.96 0.80 -14.33
N ALA A 237 -3.82 0.70 -15.02
CA ALA A 237 -2.50 1.09 -14.51
C ALA A 237 -2.44 2.59 -14.19
N ALA A 238 -2.93 3.44 -15.10
CA ALA A 238 -3.01 4.89 -14.89
C ALA A 238 -3.86 5.25 -13.67
N ASN A 239 -5.03 4.63 -13.53
CA ASN A 239 -5.92 4.85 -12.40
C ASN A 239 -5.30 4.39 -11.07
N ALA A 240 -4.64 3.23 -11.07
CA ALA A 240 -3.92 2.71 -9.91
C ALA A 240 -2.76 3.64 -9.49
N ALA A 241 -1.96 4.13 -10.45
CA ALA A 241 -0.87 5.06 -10.20
C ALA A 241 -1.35 6.38 -9.61
N ALA A 242 -2.40 6.97 -10.20
CA ALA A 242 -3.02 8.19 -9.71
C ALA A 242 -3.53 8.05 -8.26
N TYR A 243 -4.24 6.95 -7.95
CA TYR A 243 -4.70 6.70 -6.59
C TYR A 243 -3.54 6.47 -5.62
N ALA A 244 -2.50 5.73 -6.01
CA ALA A 244 -1.32 5.48 -5.17
C ALA A 244 -0.55 6.77 -4.84
N LEU A 245 -0.45 7.70 -5.79
CA LEU A 245 0.10 9.04 -5.55
C LEU A 245 -0.74 9.84 -4.56
N ALA A 246 -2.06 9.87 -4.73
CA ALA A 246 -2.96 10.55 -3.80
C ALA A 246 -2.88 9.97 -2.38
N LEU A 247 -2.77 8.65 -2.24
CA LEU A 247 -2.56 7.98 -0.96
C LEU A 247 -1.22 8.36 -0.33
N THR A 248 -0.15 8.34 -1.12
CA THR A 248 1.20 8.73 -0.67
C THR A 248 1.23 10.16 -0.17
N ALA A 249 0.60 11.08 -0.90
CA ALA A 249 0.51 12.49 -0.53
C ALA A 249 -0.26 12.70 0.78
N ALA A 250 -1.41 12.03 0.92
CA ALA A 250 -2.22 12.13 2.13
C ALA A 250 -1.50 11.54 3.36
N LEU A 251 -0.72 10.47 3.18
CA LEU A 251 0.14 9.91 4.22
C LEU A 251 1.26 10.88 4.60
N HIS A 252 1.92 11.49 3.62
CA HIS A 252 2.99 12.45 3.87
C HIS A 252 2.51 13.67 4.68
N VAL A 253 1.33 14.21 4.36
CA VAL A 253 0.70 15.29 5.14
C VAL A 253 0.38 14.83 6.56
N SER A 254 -0.11 13.59 6.72
CA SER A 254 -0.42 13.03 8.04
C SER A 254 0.83 12.82 8.91
N GLU A 255 1.95 12.39 8.31
CA GLU A 255 3.27 12.31 8.96
C GLU A 255 3.70 13.69 9.48
N GLY A 256 3.55 14.74 8.67
CA GLY A 256 3.85 16.12 9.04
C GLY A 256 3.03 16.62 10.24
N HIS A 257 1.71 16.43 10.21
CA HIS A 257 0.82 16.82 11.31
C HIS A 257 1.11 16.05 12.61
N ALA A 258 1.44 14.76 12.52
CA ALA A 258 1.81 13.95 13.67
C ALA A 258 3.11 14.45 14.31
N ALA A 259 4.12 14.77 13.49
CA ALA A 259 5.39 15.33 13.95
C ALA A 259 5.20 16.70 14.62
N GLU A 260 4.36 17.57 14.05
CA GLU A 260 4.03 18.87 14.65
C GLU A 260 3.27 18.71 15.98
N SER A 261 2.28 17.82 16.02
CA SER A 261 1.52 17.53 17.25
C SER A 261 2.41 16.96 18.35
N ALA A 262 3.39 16.11 18.00
CA ALA A 262 4.37 15.58 18.94
C ALA A 262 5.28 16.68 19.51
N ARG A 263 5.70 17.64 18.68
CA ARG A 263 6.48 18.82 19.12
C ARG A 263 5.66 19.77 20.00
N ARG A 264 4.35 19.86 19.76
CA ARG A 264 3.40 20.68 20.52
C ARG A 264 2.89 20.02 21.81
N ARG A 265 3.27 18.76 22.12
CA ARG A 265 2.90 18.14 23.39
C ARG A 265 3.43 19.03 24.53
N PRO A 266 2.57 19.53 25.42
CA PRO A 266 3.04 20.34 26.54
C PRO A 266 4.03 19.50 27.35
N GLU A 267 5.21 20.07 27.59
CA GLU A 267 6.11 19.50 28.60
C GLU A 267 5.32 19.49 29.90
N LEU A 268 4.97 18.28 30.37
CA LEU A 268 4.43 18.14 31.71
C LEU A 268 5.49 18.72 32.66
N PRO A 269 5.12 19.64 33.58
CA PRO A 269 6.06 20.14 34.56
C PRO A 269 6.75 18.95 35.23
N GLY A 270 8.07 18.99 35.38
CA GLY A 270 8.79 17.97 36.14
C GLY A 270 8.31 17.98 37.58
N ILE A 271 7.33 17.15 37.92
CA ILE A 271 6.73 17.10 39.25
C ILE A 271 7.74 16.45 40.18
N ARG A 272 8.40 17.25 41.02
CA ARG A 272 9.23 16.77 42.13
C ARG A 272 8.43 16.86 43.42
N ASN A 273 8.02 15.71 43.95
CA ASN A 273 7.39 15.62 45.25
C ASN A 273 8.44 15.30 46.32
N THR A 274 8.50 16.10 47.38
CA THR A 274 9.34 15.82 48.55
C THR A 274 8.45 15.55 49.75
N ASN A 275 8.41 14.30 50.20
CA ASN A 275 7.65 13.92 51.38
C ASN A 275 8.53 14.07 52.62
N VAL A 276 8.12 14.90 53.58
CA VAL A 276 8.83 15.09 54.85
C VAL A 276 8.01 14.48 55.99
N ALA A 277 8.51 13.40 56.59
CA ALA A 277 7.94 12.80 57.80
C ALA A 277 8.69 13.28 59.04
N LYS A 278 7.99 13.57 60.14
CA LYS A 278 8.57 13.96 61.44
C LYS A 278 8.16 12.99 62.55
N GLY A 279 9.01 12.81 63.56
CA GLY A 279 8.75 11.90 64.69
C GLY A 279 8.95 10.42 64.31
N ARG A 280 8.05 9.53 64.77
CA ARG A 280 8.06 8.08 64.42
C ARG A 280 7.25 7.72 63.17
N ALA A 281 6.90 8.69 62.32
CA ALA A 281 6.08 8.47 61.13
C ALA A 281 6.89 7.89 59.95
N ARG A 282 6.23 7.09 59.09
CA ARG A 282 6.76 6.58 57.82
C ARG A 282 5.80 6.92 56.69
N VAL A 283 6.35 7.31 55.53
CA VAL A 283 5.56 7.54 54.31
C VAL A 283 5.25 6.17 53.70
N GLY A 284 3.96 5.81 53.62
CA GLY A 284 3.51 4.50 53.13
C GLY A 284 3.38 4.43 51.61
N GLN A 285 2.57 5.29 51.02
CA GLN A 285 2.36 5.35 49.57
C GLN A 285 1.96 6.77 49.18
N GLN A 286 2.44 7.23 48.02
CA GLN A 286 2.03 8.51 47.44
C GLN A 286 1.17 8.23 46.20
N ILE A 287 -0.07 8.74 46.18
CA ILE A 287 -1.02 8.57 45.07
C ILE A 287 -1.51 9.95 44.63
N GLY A 288 -1.21 10.32 43.38
CA GLY A 288 -1.71 11.53 42.73
C GLY A 288 -0.78 12.75 42.76
N VAL A 289 -1.11 13.70 41.88
CA VAL A 289 -0.51 15.04 41.75
C VAL A 289 -1.67 16.02 41.61
N VAL A 290 -1.69 17.09 42.40
CA VAL A 290 -2.65 18.19 42.24
C VAL A 290 -2.03 19.20 41.29
N LEU A 291 -2.63 19.37 40.12
CA LEU A 291 -2.26 20.40 39.15
C LEU A 291 -3.25 21.55 39.31
N ASP A 292 -2.87 22.58 40.07
CA ASP A 292 -3.65 23.81 40.15
C ASP A 292 -3.48 24.61 38.86
N GLY A 293 -4.56 24.75 38.08
CA GLY A 293 -4.58 25.69 36.95
C GLY A 293 -5.60 25.37 35.87
N TRP A 294 -6.84 25.80 36.05
CA TRP A 294 -7.74 26.14 34.94
C TRP A 294 -7.91 27.67 34.94
N PRO A 295 -7.58 28.40 33.86
CA PRO A 295 -8.00 29.77 33.72
C PRO A 295 -9.51 29.82 33.42
N ARG A 296 -10.20 30.82 33.98
CA ARG A 296 -11.59 31.17 33.65
C ARG A 296 -11.71 31.66 32.22
#